data_AF-A0A937W2J7-F1
#
_entry.id   AF-A0A937W2J7-F1
#
_cell.length_a   1.000
_cell.length_b   1.000
_cell.length_c   1.000
_cell.angle_alpha   90.00
_cell.angle_beta   90.00
_cell.angle_gamma   90.00
#
_symmetry.space_group_name_H-M   'P 1'
#
loop_
_entity.id
_entity.type
_entity.pdbx_description
1 polymer ?
#
loop_
_entity_poly.entity_id
_entity_poly.type
_entity_poly.pdbx_seq_one_letter_code
_entity_poly.pdbx_strand_id
1 'polypeptide(L)' 'MNKRKVRTFSATDRDMDMLEAVALYHSFSKSATIVNLIKKEFWRIFPAGTDAVPPDTGARIEEESFNASNS' A
#
# COMPACT_ATOMS: atom_id res chain seq x y z
N MET A 1 17.91 6.61 -23.26
CA MET A 1 16.70 7.25 -22.68
C MET A 1 15.58 6.21 -22.64
N ASN A 2 15.40 5.51 -21.52
CA ASN A 2 14.38 4.46 -21.38
C ASN A 2 13.02 5.15 -21.21
N LYS A 3 12.22 5.22 -22.29
CA LYS A 3 10.84 5.71 -22.22
C LYS A 3 10.06 4.77 -21.30
N ARG A 4 9.67 5.25 -20.11
CA ARG A 4 8.77 4.54 -19.18
C ARG A 4 7.58 4.04 -20.01
N LYS A 5 7.41 2.73 -20.10
CA LYS A 5 6.32 2.11 -20.86
C LYS A 5 5.01 2.46 -20.14
N VAL A 6 4.36 3.55 -20.56
CA VAL A 6 3.05 3.94 -20.03
C VAL A 6 2.06 2.91 -20.57
N ARG A 7 1.69 1.96 -19.72
CA ARG A 7 0.55 1.07 -19.98
C ARG A 7 -0.69 1.84 -19.57
N THR A 8 -1.39 2.43 -20.52
CA THR A 8 -2.66 3.11 -20.27
C THR A 8 -3.71 2.05 -19.97
N PHE A 9 -4.01 1.86 -18.69
CA PHE A 9 -5.19 1.13 -18.25
C PHE A 9 -6.29 2.17 -18.03
N SER A 10 -7.33 2.14 -18.84
CA SER A 10 -8.52 2.95 -18.62
C SER A 10 -9.50 2.14 -17.79
N ALA A 11 -9.92 2.69 -16.65
CA ALA A 11 -11.00 2.11 -15.87
C ALA A 11 -12.28 2.07 -16.72
N THR A 12 -13.02 0.97 -16.66
CA THR A 12 -14.37 0.89 -17.22
C THR A 12 -15.36 1.64 -16.34
N ASP A 13 -16.54 1.97 -16.86
CA ASP A 13 -17.61 2.58 -16.05
C ASP A 13 -17.97 1.71 -14.83
N ARG A 14 -17.97 0.39 -15.02
CA ARG A 14 -18.18 -0.57 -13.92
C ARG A 14 -17.11 -0.46 -12.84
N ASP A 15 -15.84 -0.26 -13.21
CA ASP A 15 -14.75 -0.09 -12.25
C ASP A 15 -14.94 1.20 -11.43
N MET A 16 -15.45 2.25 -12.06
CA MET A 16 -15.77 3.51 -11.40
C MET A 16 -16.95 3.38 -10.43
N ASP A 17 -18.00 2.65 -10.82
CA ASP A 17 -19.15 2.36 -9.96
C ASP A 17 -18.76 1.51 -8.75
N MET A 18 -17.93 0.48 -8.94
CA MET A 18 -17.39 -0.33 -7.85
C MET A 18 -16.56 0.53 -6.89
N LEU A 19 -15.71 1.41 -7.41
CA LEU A 19 -14.91 2.32 -6.60
C LEU A 19 -15.77 3.32 -5.81
N GLU A 20 -16.81 3.87 -6.43
CA GLU A 20 -17.80 4.74 -5.77
C GLU A 20 -18.45 4.04 -4.58
N ALA A 21 -18.96 2.83 -4.79
CA ALA A 21 -19.64 2.07 -3.75
C ALA A 21 -18.73 1.79 -2.54
N VAL A 22 -17.49 1.38 -2.79
CA VAL A 22 -16.50 1.11 -1.72
C VAL A 22 -16.11 2.40 -0.99
N ALA A 23 -15.91 3.49 -1.74
CA ALA A 23 -15.57 4.79 -1.15
C ALA A 23 -16.67 5.30 -0.22
N LEU A 24 -17.93 5.20 -0.65
CA LEU A 24 -19.10 5.58 0.16
C LEU A 24 -19.23 4.70 1.41
N TYR A 25 -19.05 3.39 1.28
CA TYR A 25 -19.14 2.46 2.42
C TYR A 25 -18.14 2.79 3.53
N HIS A 26 -16.95 3.27 3.18
CA HIS A 26 -15.90 3.64 4.13
C HIS A 26 -15.87 5.15 4.46
N SER A 27 -16.82 5.95 3.96
CA SER A 27 -16.83 7.42 4.08
C SER A 27 -15.52 8.06 3.62
N PHE A 28 -14.92 7.51 2.57
CA PHE A 28 -13.66 7.97 1.98
C PHE A 28 -13.89 8.61 0.61
N SER A 29 -12.92 9.40 0.16
CA SER A 29 -12.85 9.79 -1.25
C SER A 29 -12.38 8.59 -2.11
N LYS A 30 -12.65 8.64 -3.42
CA LYS A 30 -12.15 7.63 -4.37
C LYS A 30 -10.62 7.49 -4.31
N SER A 31 -9.90 8.60 -4.27
CA SER A 31 -8.44 8.61 -4.16
C SER A 31 -7.94 8.02 -2.85
N ALA A 32 -8.58 8.36 -1.72
CA ALA A 32 -8.24 7.77 -0.42
C ALA A 32 -8.49 6.26 -0.39
N THR A 33 -9.56 5.81 -1.06
CA THR A 33 -9.87 4.39 -1.22
C THR A 33 -8.78 3.65 -2.01
N ILE A 34 -8.35 4.20 -3.15
CA ILE A 34 -7.26 3.61 -3.96
C ILE A 34 -5.97 3.52 -3.13
N VAL A 35 -5.58 4.59 -2.45
CA VAL A 35 -4.37 4.61 -1.62
C VAL A 35 -4.45 3.57 -0.50
N ASN A 36 -5.60 3.44 0.16
CA ASN A 36 -5.79 2.47 1.23
C ASN A 36 -5.73 1.02 0.70
N LEU A 37 -6.33 0.74 -0.46
CA LEU A 37 -6.21 -0.55 -1.12
C LEU A 37 -4.75 -0.89 -1.45
N ILE A 38 -4.00 0.07 -2.01
CA ILE A 38 -2.57 -0.11 -2.30
C ILE A 38 -1.79 -0.40 -1.01
N LYS A 39 -2.03 0.34 0.08
CA LYS A 39 -1.36 0.12 1.37
C LYS A 39 -1.63 -1.29 1.90
N LYS A 40 -2.90 -1.73 1.89
CA LYS A 40 -3.27 -3.09 2.34
C LYS A 40 -2.60 -4.17 1.51
N GLU A 41 -2.62 -4.01 0.19
CA GLU A 41 -2.00 -4.97 -0.75
C GLU A 41 -0.48 -5.01 -0.61
N PHE A 42 0.16 -3.86 -0.44
CA PHE A 42 1.59 -3.77 -0.22
C PHE A 42 2.02 -4.56 1.03
N TRP A 43 1.37 -4.33 2.17
CA TRP A 43 1.69 -5.02 3.42
C TRP A 43 1.34 -6.51 3.39
N ARG A 44 0.35 -6.92 2.58
CA ARG A 44 0.06 -8.33 2.33
C ARG A 44 1.20 -9.04 1.59
N ILE A 45 1.83 -8.35 0.64
CA ILE A 45 2.93 -8.90 -0.17
C ILE A 45 4.25 -8.87 0.59
N PHE A 46 4.48 -7.85 1.42
CA PHE A 46 5.71 -7.65 2.19
C PHE A 46 5.45 -7.71 3.71
N PRO A 47 5.06 -8.88 4.25
CA PRO A 47 4.66 -9.01 5.66
C PRO A 47 5.81 -8.84 6.64
N ALA A 48 7.05 -9.16 6.23
CA ALA A 48 8.27 -9.00 7.03
C ALA A 48 8.91 -7.61 6.90
N GLY A 49 8.18 -6.66 6.31
CA GLY A 49 8.71 -5.35 5.99
C GLY A 49 9.42 -5.30 4.64
N THR A 50 9.92 -4.12 4.34
CA THR A 50 10.61 -3.79 3.11
C THR A 50 11.93 -3.16 3.50
N ASP A 51 12.99 -3.95 3.59
CA ASP A 51 14.34 -3.44 3.88
C ASP A 51 14.74 -2.27 2.94
N ALA A 52 14.07 -2.15 1.78
CA ALA A 52 14.26 -1.10 0.78
C ALA A 52 13.17 0.00 0.73
N VAL A 53 12.04 -0.13 1.43
CA VAL A 53 11.03 0.95 1.51
C VAL A 53 10.97 1.45 2.95
N PRO A 54 11.54 2.62 3.24
CA PRO A 54 11.54 3.15 4.59
C PRO A 54 10.08 3.42 5.02
N PRO A 55 9.72 3.07 6.27
CA PRO A 55 8.38 3.35 6.79
C PRO A 55 8.07 4.85 6.74
N ASP A 56 6.77 5.17 6.64
CA ASP A 56 6.26 6.54 6.82
C ASP A 56 6.77 7.09 8.18
N THR A 57 7.13 8.37 8.22
CA THR A 57 7.62 9.04 9.43
C THR A 57 6.66 8.80 10.62
N GLY A 58 7.13 8.06 11.63
CA GLY A 58 6.37 7.75 12.85
C GLY A 58 5.76 6.35 12.91
N ALA A 59 5.97 5.48 11.93
CA ALA A 59 5.58 4.07 12.06
C ALA A 59 6.50 3.34 13.06
N ARG A 60 5.90 2.54 13.95
CA ARG A 60 6.63 1.74 14.94
C ARG A 60 7.34 0.58 14.23
N ILE A 61 8.67 0.62 14.21
CA ILE A 61 9.49 -0.52 13.81
C ILE A 61 9.65 -1.40 15.06
N GLU A 62 9.12 -2.61 15.02
CA GLU A 62 9.49 -3.63 16.02
C GLU A 62 10.87 -4.14 15.65
N GLU A 63 11.91 -3.49 16.19
CA GLU A 63 13.25 -4.05 16.12
C GLU A 63 13.27 -5.33 16.95
N GLU A 64 13.50 -6.46 16.28
CA GLU A 64 13.67 -7.75 16.91
C GLU A 64 14.85 -7.65 17.89
N SER A 65 14.54 -7.74 19.18
CA SER A 65 15.51 -7.70 20.27
C SER A 65 16.35 -8.97 20.24
N PHE A 66 17.40 -8.97 19.42
CA PHE A 66 18.39 -10.03 19.40
C PHE A 66 19.20 -9.97 20.71
N ASN A 67 18.74 -10.74 21.68
CA ASN A 67 19.32 -10.87 23.00
C ASN A 67 20.63 -11.67 22.89
N ALA A 68 21.73 -11.00 22.59
CA ALA A 68 23.07 -11.58 22.67
C ALA A 68 23.58 -11.52 24.11
N SER A 69 22.97 -12.33 24.98
CA SER A 69 23.55 -12.70 26.28
C SER A 69 23.94 -14.17 26.24
N ASN A 70 25.15 -14.44 25.75
CA ASN A 70 25.92 -15.64 26.09
C ASN A 70 27.38 -15.50 25.63
N SER A 71 28.27 -15.14 26.55
CA SER A 71 29.52 -15.84 26.90
C SER A 71 30.44 -14.92 27.70
#